data_AF-A0A222YUK4-F1
#
_entry.id   AF-A0A222YUK4-F1
#
_cell.length_a   1.000
_cell.length_b   1.000
_cell.length_c   1.000
_cell.angle_alpha   90.00
_cell.angle_beta   90.00
_cell.angle_gamma   90.00
#
_symmetry.space_group_name_H-M   'P 1'
#
loop_
_entity.id
_entity.type
_entity.pdbx_description
1 polymer ?
#
loop_
_entity_poly.entity_id
_entity_poly.type
_entity_poly.pdbx_seq_one_letter_code
_entity_poly.pdbx_strand_id
1 'polypeptide(L)'
;MGLFYLNLICIMSFLMSVLALILQYKHLLSILLSLEMMIVSLFVMLLQLNNVALIGECSFIFITLGACEASLGLSILISMIRVRGNDYVGSFSSQKC
;
A
#
# COMPACT_ATOMS: atom_id res chain seq x y z
N MET A 1 -23.39 -12.78 -10.49
CA MET A 1 -23.59 -12.66 -9.03
C MET A 1 -22.28 -12.64 -8.26
N GLY A 2 -21.40 -13.66 -8.37
CA GLY A 2 -20.13 -13.68 -7.63
C GLY A 2 -19.21 -12.47 -7.90
N LEU A 3 -19.10 -12.04 -9.16
CA LEU A 3 -18.26 -10.90 -9.57
C LEU A 3 -18.71 -9.56 -8.94
N PHE A 4 -20.02 -9.38 -8.72
CA PHE A 4 -20.57 -8.21 -8.04
C PHE A 4 -20.20 -8.19 -6.54
N TYR A 5 -20.29 -9.34 -5.87
CA TYR A 5 -19.84 -9.47 -4.48
C TYR A 5 -18.34 -9.21 -4.33
N LEU A 6 -17.52 -9.73 -5.25
CA LEU A 6 -16.07 -9.54 -5.22
C LEU A 6 -15.70 -8.06 -5.41
N ASN A 7 -16.38 -7.35 -6.31
CA ASN A 7 -16.18 -5.91 -6.49
C ASN A 7 -16.57 -5.12 -5.22
N LEU A 8 -17.71 -5.45 -4.60
CA LEU A 8 -18.14 -4.80 -3.36
C LEU A 8 -17.12 -4.98 -2.22
N ILE A 9 -16.56 -6.19 -2.08
CA ILE A 9 -15.51 -6.49 -1.09
C ILE A 9 -14.23 -5.69 -1.38
N CYS A 10 -13.82 -5.59 -2.64
CA CYS A 10 -12.63 -4.82 -3.04
C CYS A 10 -12.78 -3.32 -2.78
N ILE A 11 -13.95 -2.74 -3.07
CA ILE A 11 -14.20 -1.33 -2.77
C ILE A 11 -14.16 -1.08 -1.26
N MET A 12 -14.77 -1.97 -0.47
CA MET A 12 -14.73 -1.86 0.99
C MET A 12 -13.31 -2.02 1.54
N SER A 13 -12.52 -2.96 1.03
CA SER A 13 -11.13 -3.15 1.48
C SER A 13 -10.24 -1.95 1.10
N PHE A 14 -10.43 -1.38 -0.08
CA PHE A 14 -9.75 -0.15 -0.49
C PHE A 14 -10.08 1.02 0.45
N LEU A 15 -11.37 1.26 0.72
CA LEU A 15 -11.79 2.31 1.66
C LEU A 15 -11.22 2.11 3.06
N MET A 16 -11.24 0.86 3.56
CA MET A 16 -10.65 0.53 4.86
C MET A 16 -9.13 0.76 4.88
N SER A 17 -8.43 0.45 3.79
CA SER A 17 -6.99 0.71 3.69
C SER A 17 -6.65 2.20 3.72
N VAL A 18 -7.46 3.04 3.05
CA VAL A 18 -7.32 4.50 3.08
C VAL A 18 -7.64 5.05 4.48
N LEU A 19 -8.69 4.56 5.14
CA LEU A 19 -8.99 4.95 6.52
C LEU A 19 -7.86 4.53 7.48
N ALA A 20 -7.29 3.35 7.31
CA ALA A 20 -6.15 2.88 8.09
C ALA A 20 -4.92 3.79 7.91
N LEU A 21 -4.61 4.20 6.67
CA LEU A 21 -3.54 5.16 6.37
C LEU A 21 -3.72 6.49 7.12
N ILE A 22 -4.95 7.01 7.16
CA ILE A 22 -5.25 8.29 7.83
C ILE A 22 -5.13 8.16 9.35
N LEU A 23 -5.53 7.02 9.93
CA LEU A 23 -5.56 6.82 11.38
C LEU A 23 -4.20 6.39 11.95
N GLN A 24 -3.39 5.66 11.18
CA GLN A 24 -2.15 5.02 11.65
C GLN A 24 -0.90 5.82 11.27
N TYR A 25 -0.80 7.08 11.70
CA TYR A 25 0.36 7.94 11.41
C TYR A 25 1.55 7.77 12.37
N LYS A 26 1.43 6.91 13.41
CA LYS A 26 2.46 6.82 14.46
C LYS A 26 3.68 6.02 14.02
N HIS A 27 3.49 4.79 13.58
CA HIS A 27 4.57 3.88 13.18
C HIS A 27 4.64 3.77 11.66
N LEU A 28 5.82 4.02 11.08
CA LEU A 28 6.00 3.96 9.64
C LEU A 28 5.68 2.56 9.07
N LEU A 29 6.01 1.49 9.80
CA LEU A 29 5.67 0.12 9.39
C LEU A 29 4.16 -0.07 9.14
N SER A 30 3.31 0.53 9.98
CA SER A 30 1.85 0.47 9.84
C SER A 30 1.35 1.20 8.59
N ILE A 31 2.04 2.28 8.22
CA ILE A 31 1.77 3.05 7.00
C ILE A 31 2.14 2.22 5.77
N LEU A 32 3.29 1.53 5.79
CA LEU A 32 3.69 0.66 4.67
C LEU A 32 2.70 -0.50 4.48
N LEU A 33 2.28 -1.14 5.57
CA LEU A 33 1.33 -2.26 5.50
C LEU A 33 -0.02 -1.82 4.92
N SER A 34 -0.52 -0.65 5.32
CA SER A 34 -1.78 -0.12 4.79
C SER A 34 -1.67 0.29 3.32
N LEU A 35 -0.49 0.75 2.88
CA LEU A 35 -0.19 1.02 1.47
C LEU A 35 -0.12 -0.27 0.62
N GLU A 36 0.45 -1.35 1.15
CA GLU A 36 0.46 -2.66 0.49
C GLU A 36 -0.96 -3.22 0.31
N MET A 37 -1.82 -3.10 1.34
CA MET A 37 -3.23 -3.46 1.25
C MET A 37 -3.99 -2.63 0.18
N MET A 38 -3.60 -1.37 -0.01
CA MET A 38 -4.16 -0.52 -1.07
C MET A 38 -3.76 -1.02 -2.47
N ILE A 39 -2.50 -1.40 -2.67
CA ILE A 39 -1.99 -1.93 -3.95
C ILE A 39 -2.68 -3.26 -4.30
N VAL A 40 -2.84 -4.16 -3.33
CA VAL A 40 -3.50 -5.46 -3.55
C VAL A 40 -4.98 -5.29 -3.91
N SER A 41 -5.71 -4.41 -3.21
CA SER A 41 -7.13 -4.15 -3.53
C SER A 41 -7.32 -3.53 -4.92
N LEU A 42 -6.42 -2.63 -5.34
CA LEU A 42 -6.39 -2.08 -6.70
C LEU A 42 -6.06 -3.14 -7.76
N PHE A 43 -5.13 -4.05 -7.48
CA PHE A 43 -4.80 -5.14 -8.40
C PHE A 43 -6.00 -6.04 -8.67
N VAL A 44 -6.74 -6.44 -7.62
CA VAL A 44 -7.94 -7.28 -7.79
C VAL A 44 -9.02 -6.55 -8.59
N MET A 45 -9.17 -5.23 -8.40
CA MET A 45 -10.09 -4.42 -9.19
C MET A 45 -9.68 -4.35 -10.68
N LEU A 46 -8.38 -4.21 -10.97
CA LEU A 46 -7.83 -4.27 -12.33
C LEU A 46 -8.08 -5.62 -13.01
N LEU A 47 -7.94 -6.73 -12.27
CA LEU A 47 -8.26 -8.07 -12.76
C LEU A 47 -9.75 -8.25 -13.11
N GLN A 48 -10.66 -7.52 -12.45
CA GLN A 48 -12.10 -7.59 -12.78
C GLN A 48 -12.45 -6.84 -14.07
N LEU A 49 -11.71 -5.79 -14.40
CA LEU A 49 -11.86 -5.00 -15.63
C LEU A 49 -11.28 -5.72 -16.87
N ASN A 50 -10.62 -6.84 -16.64
CA ASN A 50 -9.74 -7.53 -17.57
C ASN A 50 -10.50 -8.40 -18.59
N ASN A 51 -11.36 -7.78 -19.41
CA ASN A 51 -12.00 -8.46 -20.54
C ASN A 51 -11.12 -8.49 -21.82
N VAL A 52 -9.94 -7.88 -21.78
CA VAL A 52 -9.02 -7.79 -22.93
C VAL A 52 -7.63 -8.22 -22.47
N ALA A 53 -7.01 -9.16 -23.19
CA ALA A 53 -5.70 -9.75 -22.86
C ALA A 53 -4.61 -8.70 -22.55
N LEU A 54 -4.68 -7.53 -23.18
CA LEU A 54 -3.71 -6.44 -22.99
C LEU A 54 -3.76 -5.81 -21.58
N ILE A 55 -4.92 -5.79 -20.91
CA ILE A 55 -5.03 -5.30 -19.53
C ILE A 55 -4.44 -6.35 -18.54
N GLY A 56 -4.30 -7.61 -18.96
CA GLY A 56 -3.68 -8.68 -18.16
C GLY A 56 -2.20 -8.42 -17.93
N GLU A 57 -1.47 -8.14 -19.01
CA GLU A 57 -0.04 -7.82 -18.97
C GLU A 57 0.24 -6.55 -18.13
N CYS A 58 -0.60 -5.52 -18.30
CA CYS A 58 -0.51 -4.29 -17.50
C CYS A 58 -0.71 -4.55 -16.00
N SER A 59 -1.55 -5.52 -15.62
CA SER A 59 -1.79 -5.83 -14.21
C SER A 59 -0.58 -6.47 -13.52
N PHE A 60 0.22 -7.26 -14.24
CA PHE A 60 1.48 -7.80 -13.73
C PHE A 60 2.51 -6.70 -13.52
N ILE A 61 2.63 -5.78 -14.47
CA ILE A 61 3.50 -4.60 -14.34
C ILE A 61 3.11 -3.79 -13.10
N PHE A 62 1.81 -3.57 -12.87
CA PHE A 62 1.31 -2.85 -11.70
C PHE A 62 1.73 -3.48 -10.37
N ILE A 63 1.62 -4.82 -10.22
CA ILE A 63 2.10 -5.51 -9.00
C ILE A 63 3.60 -5.32 -8.82
N THR A 64 4.39 -5.49 -9.89
CA THR A 64 5.85 -5.40 -9.77
C THR A 64 6.29 -4.01 -9.32
N LEU A 65 5.68 -2.95 -9.87
CA LEU A 65 5.91 -1.58 -9.42
C LEU A 65 5.49 -1.40 -7.95
N GLY A 66 4.34 -1.95 -7.55
CA GLY A 66 3.91 -1.91 -6.15
C GLY A 66 4.87 -2.61 -5.18
N ALA A 67 5.43 -3.75 -5.57
CA ALA A 67 6.43 -4.46 -4.77
C ALA A 67 7.76 -3.68 -4.70
N CYS A 68 8.16 -3.01 -5.79
CA CYS A 68 9.33 -2.13 -5.80
C CYS A 68 9.15 -0.96 -4.82
N GLU A 69 8.01 -0.28 -4.84
CA GLU A 69 7.70 0.81 -3.90
C GLU A 69 7.70 0.32 -2.44
N ALA A 70 7.12 -0.86 -2.17
CA ALA A 70 7.17 -1.45 -0.84
C ALA A 70 8.60 -1.73 -0.38
N SER A 71 9.46 -2.25 -1.26
CA SER A 71 10.88 -2.51 -0.96
C SER A 71 11.67 -1.22 -0.69
N LEU A 72 11.40 -0.16 -1.45
CA LEU A 72 11.97 1.17 -1.23
C LEU A 72 11.52 1.73 0.12
N GLY A 73 10.23 1.66 0.43
CA GLY A 73 9.68 2.04 1.73
C GLY A 73 10.37 1.31 2.89
N LEU A 74 10.56 -0.01 2.77
CA LEU A 74 11.20 -0.81 3.83
C LEU A 74 12.67 -0.45 4.00
N SER A 75 13.38 -0.16 2.90
CA SER A 75 14.77 0.29 2.96
C SER A 75 14.92 1.61 3.74
N ILE A 76 13.95 2.52 3.58
CA ILE A 76 13.88 3.78 4.30
C ILE A 76 13.61 3.52 5.79
N LEU A 77 12.66 2.64 6.12
CA LEU A 77 12.40 2.20 7.50
C LEU A 77 13.70 1.72 8.18
N ILE A 78 14.43 0.80 7.54
CA ILE A 78 15.69 0.25 8.07
C ILE A 78 16.75 1.34 8.27
N SER A 79 16.82 2.32 7.35
CA SER A 79 17.76 3.44 7.50
C SER A 79 17.42 4.31 8.72
N MET A 80 16.14 4.52 9.02
CA MET A 80 15.71 5.30 10.18
C MET A 80 15.94 4.58 11.50
N ILE A 81 15.67 3.27 11.55
CA ILE A 81 15.98 2.45 12.73
C ILE A 81 17.47 2.56 13.07
N ARG A 82 18.36 2.55 12.06
CA ARG A 82 19.81 2.68 12.29
C ARG A 82 20.24 4.05 12.84
N VAL A 83 19.53 5.13 12.51
CA VAL A 83 19.89 6.50 12.94
C VAL A 83 19.23 6.89 14.26
N ARG A 84 17.95 6.53 14.46
CA ARG A 84 17.12 6.98 15.59
C ARG A 84 16.73 5.87 16.55
N GLY A 85 16.94 4.61 16.19
CA GLY A 85 16.53 3.45 17.00
C GLY A 85 15.02 3.26 17.09
N ASN A 86 14.22 3.94 16.26
CA ASN A 86 12.77 3.96 16.40
C ASN A 86 12.02 4.20 15.08
N ASP A 87 10.81 3.65 14.97
CA ASP A 87 9.95 3.67 13.78
C ASP A 87 8.89 4.77 13.80
N TYR A 88 8.92 5.67 14.81
CA TYR A 88 7.91 6.72 14.92
C TYR A 88 8.16 7.86 13.94
N VAL A 89 7.13 8.18 13.15
CA VAL A 89 7.08 9.35 12.26
C VAL A 89 7.21 10.65 13.04
N GLY A 90 6.69 10.73 14.28
CA GLY A 90 6.79 11.95 15.09
C GLY A 90 8.22 12.36 15.47
N SER A 91 9.18 11.43 15.40
CA SER A 91 10.59 11.70 15.69
C SER A 91 11.29 12.54 14.61
N PHE A 92 10.68 12.73 13.42
CA PHE A 92 11.17 13.62 12.37
C PHE A 92 11.23 15.09 12.81
N SER A 93 10.53 15.46 13.88
CA SER A 93 10.46 16.83 14.38
C SER A 93 11.79 17.42 14.89
N SER A 94 12.87 16.63 14.98
CA SER A 94 14.21 17.13 15.31
C SER A 94 14.96 17.80 14.14
N GLN A 95 14.33 18.01 12.98
CA GLN A 95 14.84 18.87 11.90
C GLN A 95 14.25 20.30 11.95
N LYS A 96 13.69 20.73 13.09
CA LYS A 96 13.17 22.10 13.29
C LYS A 96 14.26 23.16 13.54
N CYS A 97 15.48 22.93 13.07
CA CYS A 97 16.53 23.94 13.00
C CYS A 97 16.87 24.20 11.53
#